data_AF-A0A1E4ER82-F1
#
_entry.id   AF-A0A1E4ER82-F1
#
_cell.length_a   1.000
_cell.length_b   1.000
_cell.length_c   1.000
_cell.angle_alpha   90.00
_cell.angle_beta   90.00
_cell.angle_gamma   90.00
#
_symmetry.space_group_name_H-M   'P 1'
#
loop_
_entity.id
_entity.type
_entity.pdbx_description
1 polymer ?
#
loop_
_entity_poly.entity_id
_entity_poly.type
_entity_poly.pdbx_seq_one_letter_code
_entity_poly.pdbx_strand_id
1 'polypeptide(L)'
;MKRELTGGHVLAITIAAFGTIIGVNLVMAANAISSFPGVETASPYVASQHFQADRAAQQQLGWQADLTLVEGRLALHLTDATGQGVAPRTLQLMLRRPTHQASDQQPRLNPEGPGRWTARVDLAPGNWNADLIAEAHDGTPYRLRLPLHVRP
;
A
#
# COMPACT_ATOMS: atom_id res chain seq x y z
N MET A 1 64.71 11.77 -28.82
CA MET A 1 64.88 10.55 -27.99
C MET A 1 63.52 9.86 -27.90
N LYS A 2 63.36 8.64 -28.45
CA LYS A 2 62.10 7.90 -28.35
C LYS A 2 62.00 7.33 -26.93
N ARG A 3 61.00 7.74 -26.14
CA ARG A 3 60.71 7.12 -24.84
C ARG A 3 59.97 5.82 -25.11
N GLU A 4 60.65 4.71 -24.86
CA GLU A 4 60.06 3.38 -25.00
C GLU A 4 59.18 3.07 -23.80
N LEU A 5 57.99 2.55 -24.08
CA LEU A 5 56.99 2.20 -23.08
C LEU A 5 57.38 0.83 -22.51
N THR A 6 58.15 0.82 -21.42
CA THR A 6 58.63 -0.43 -20.81
C THR A 6 57.52 -1.13 -20.02
N GLY A 7 57.68 -2.41 -19.69
CA GLY A 7 56.71 -3.17 -18.88
C GLY A 7 56.38 -2.51 -17.52
N GLY A 8 57.34 -1.80 -16.93
CA GLY A 8 57.11 -1.00 -15.72
C GLY A 8 56.19 0.21 -15.94
N HIS A 9 56.25 0.84 -17.12
CA HIS A 9 55.31 1.91 -17.49
C HIS A 9 53.90 1.34 -17.68
N VAL A 10 53.78 0.18 -18.33
CA VAL A 10 52.48 -0.49 -18.50
C VAL A 10 51.89 -0.88 -17.14
N LEU A 11 52.70 -1.40 -16.23
CA LEU A 11 52.27 -1.75 -14.87
C LEU A 11 51.80 -0.50 -14.10
N ALA A 12 52.56 0.59 -14.13
CA ALA A 12 52.18 1.84 -13.47
C ALA A 12 50.88 2.43 -14.03
N ILE A 13 50.70 2.41 -15.36
CA ILE A 13 49.47 2.86 -16.03
C ILE A 13 48.28 1.97 -15.63
N THR A 14 48.49 0.66 -15.57
CA THR A 14 47.46 -0.31 -15.19
C THR A 14 47.01 -0.09 -13.75
N ILE A 15 47.95 0.01 -12.82
CA ILE A 15 47.66 0.26 -11.39
C ILE A 15 46.94 1.60 -11.23
N ALA A 16 47.38 2.65 -11.93
CA ALA A 16 46.72 3.96 -11.88
C ALA A 16 45.27 3.87 -12.39
N ALA A 17 45.03 3.23 -13.54
CA ALA A 17 43.70 3.10 -14.12
C ALA A 17 42.73 2.31 -13.21
N PHE A 18 43.15 1.13 -12.74
CA PHE A 18 42.33 0.31 -11.84
C PHE A 18 42.16 0.96 -10.46
N GLY A 19 43.20 1.60 -9.94
CA GLY A 19 43.15 2.34 -8.68
C GLY A 19 42.14 3.49 -8.73
N THR A 20 42.09 4.24 -9.83
CA THR A 20 41.08 5.29 -10.03
C THR A 20 39.67 4.71 -10.07
N ILE A 21 39.44 3.63 -10.82
CA ILE A 21 38.11 2.99 -10.91
C ILE A 21 37.65 2.49 -9.53
N ILE A 22 38.52 1.79 -8.80
CA ILE A 22 38.23 1.29 -7.46
C ILE A 22 37.96 2.45 -6.51
N GLY A 23 38.79 3.50 -6.54
CA GLY A 23 38.62 4.69 -5.71
C GLY A 23 37.27 5.38 -5.95
N VAL A 24 36.90 5.59 -7.21
CA VAL A 24 35.59 6.15 -7.58
C VAL A 24 34.46 5.25 -7.10
N ASN A 25 34.55 3.93 -7.31
CA ASN A 25 33.52 2.99 -6.85
C ASN A 25 33.37 2.98 -5.33
N LEU A 26 34.46 3.08 -4.57
CA LEU A 26 34.42 3.18 -3.10
C LEU A 26 33.83 4.51 -2.64
N VAL A 27 34.17 5.63 -3.30
CA VAL A 27 33.56 6.94 -3.03
C VAL A 27 32.05 6.91 -3.35
N MET A 28 31.66 6.30 -4.46
CA MET A 28 30.25 6.09 -4.79
C MET A 28 29.54 5.20 -3.78
N ALA A 29 30.16 4.10 -3.33
CA ALA A 29 29.61 3.23 -2.30
C ALA A 29 29.48 3.97 -0.95
N ALA A 30 30.49 4.74 -0.55
CA ALA A 30 30.46 5.55 0.67
C ALA A 30 29.38 6.65 0.59
N ASN A 31 29.25 7.32 -0.55
CA ASN A 31 28.18 8.28 -0.81
C ASN A 31 26.80 7.61 -0.83
N ALA A 32 26.66 6.43 -1.43
CA ALA A 32 25.41 5.69 -1.40
C ALA A 32 25.02 5.31 0.03
N ILE A 33 25.97 4.81 0.84
CA ILE A 33 25.73 4.48 2.25
C ILE A 33 25.39 5.73 3.07
N SER A 34 26.03 6.88 2.80
CA SER A 34 25.75 8.13 3.54
C SER A 34 24.45 8.82 3.10
N SER A 35 23.98 8.59 1.87
CA SER A 35 22.81 9.24 1.27
C SER A 35 21.49 8.49 1.50
N PHE A 36 21.49 7.37 2.24
CA PHE A 36 20.26 6.65 2.60
C PHE A 36 20.05 6.60 4.13
N PRO A 37 19.52 7.68 4.76
CA PRO A 37 18.79 7.54 6.01
C PRO A 37 17.40 6.98 5.65
N GLY A 38 17.36 5.70 5.35
CA GLY A 38 16.16 5.04 4.81
C GLY A 38 16.01 3.63 5.35
N VAL A 39 16.34 3.42 6.61
CA VAL A 39 15.84 2.25 7.35
C VAL A 39 14.37 2.55 7.70
N GLU A 40 13.48 2.49 6.72
CA GLU A 40 12.14 1.94 7.00
C GLU A 40 12.27 0.42 6.93
N THR A 41 12.82 -0.17 8.00
CA THR A 41 12.64 -1.60 8.22
C THR A 41 12.04 -1.81 9.60
N ALA A 42 10.72 -1.91 9.63
CA ALA A 42 10.13 -3.14 10.14
C ALA A 42 10.15 -4.15 8.96
N SER A 43 10.80 -5.28 9.17
CA SER A 43 11.13 -6.29 8.16
C SER A 43 9.97 -6.62 7.19
N PRO A 44 10.17 -6.50 5.85
CA PRO A 44 9.23 -6.97 4.82
C PRO A 44 8.82 -8.45 4.95
N TYR A 45 9.64 -9.25 5.63
CA TYR A 45 9.42 -10.69 5.86
C TYR A 45 8.52 -10.97 7.09
N VAL A 46 8.59 -10.11 8.12
CA VAL A 46 7.70 -10.21 9.30
C VAL A 46 6.32 -9.65 8.96
N ALA A 47 6.26 -8.55 8.19
CA ALA A 47 5.00 -7.99 7.69
C ALA A 47 4.22 -8.95 6.78
N SER A 48 4.91 -9.77 5.99
CA SER A 48 4.25 -10.76 5.11
C SER A 48 3.73 -11.99 5.86
N GLN A 49 4.33 -12.39 7.00
CA GLN A 49 3.80 -13.46 7.86
C GLN A 49 2.51 -13.01 8.57
N HIS A 50 2.49 -11.81 9.13
CA HIS A 50 1.26 -11.22 9.67
C HIS A 50 0.21 -11.04 8.57
N PHE A 51 0.58 -10.57 7.38
CA PHE A 51 -0.37 -10.42 6.27
C PHE A 51 -1.05 -11.74 5.87
N GLN A 52 -0.33 -12.86 5.84
CA GLN A 52 -0.90 -14.16 5.50
C GLN A 52 -1.77 -14.72 6.63
N ALA A 53 -1.37 -14.54 7.90
CA ALA A 53 -2.18 -14.91 9.06
C ALA A 53 -3.46 -14.07 9.15
N ASP A 54 -3.35 -12.76 8.96
CA ASP A 54 -4.47 -11.80 8.93
C ASP A 54 -5.42 -12.12 7.78
N ARG A 55 -4.90 -12.44 6.59
CA ARG A 55 -5.73 -12.89 5.46
C ARG A 55 -6.47 -14.19 5.74
N ALA A 56 -5.82 -15.17 6.37
CA ALA A 56 -6.47 -16.42 6.72
C ALA A 56 -7.57 -16.22 7.78
N ALA A 57 -7.30 -15.41 8.81
CA ALA A 57 -8.28 -15.05 9.83
C ALA A 57 -9.46 -14.27 9.23
N GLN A 58 -9.18 -13.33 8.31
CA GLN A 58 -10.22 -12.62 7.58
C GLN A 58 -11.08 -13.54 6.71
N GLN A 59 -10.48 -14.53 6.04
CA GLN A 59 -11.21 -15.54 5.27
C GLN A 59 -12.10 -16.40 6.16
N GLN A 60 -11.68 -16.70 7.38
CA GLN A 60 -12.47 -17.44 8.37
C GLN A 60 -13.69 -16.66 8.85
N LEU A 61 -13.66 -15.32 8.87
CA LEU A 61 -14.83 -14.49 9.17
C LEU A 61 -15.96 -14.70 8.14
N GLY A 62 -15.60 -15.00 6.88
CA GLY A 62 -16.57 -15.22 5.81
C GLY A 62 -17.40 -13.97 5.46
N TRP A 63 -16.94 -12.78 5.83
CA TRP A 63 -17.70 -11.55 5.60
C TRP A 63 -17.66 -11.12 4.13
N GLN A 64 -18.83 -10.74 3.63
CA GLN A 64 -19.07 -10.22 2.29
C GLN A 64 -19.49 -8.75 2.41
N ALA A 65 -18.87 -7.88 1.62
CA ALA A 65 -19.21 -6.46 1.61
C ALA A 65 -19.65 -6.03 0.21
N ASP A 66 -20.83 -5.43 0.15
CA ASP A 66 -21.39 -4.81 -1.06
C ASP A 66 -21.45 -3.30 -0.87
N LEU A 67 -21.00 -2.57 -1.88
CA LEU A 67 -20.97 -1.11 -1.88
C LEU A 67 -21.71 -0.58 -3.09
N THR A 68 -22.75 0.19 -2.86
CA THR A 68 -23.54 0.84 -3.91
C THR A 68 -23.54 2.34 -3.70
N LEU A 69 -23.44 3.12 -4.78
CA LEU A 69 -23.59 4.56 -4.75
C LEU A 69 -24.72 4.97 -5.70
N VAL A 70 -25.74 5.64 -5.15
CA VAL A 70 -26.88 6.15 -5.90
C VAL A 70 -27.09 7.61 -5.51
N GLU A 71 -27.01 8.52 -6.48
CA GLU A 71 -27.29 9.96 -6.26
C GLU A 71 -26.55 10.59 -5.06
N GLY A 72 -25.25 10.28 -4.90
CA GLY A 72 -24.44 10.80 -3.78
C GLY A 72 -24.71 10.15 -2.42
N ARG A 73 -25.61 9.15 -2.36
CA ARG A 73 -25.81 8.30 -1.19
C ARG A 73 -25.10 6.98 -1.40
N LEU A 74 -24.06 6.78 -0.61
CA LEU A 74 -23.31 5.54 -0.53
C LEU A 74 -24.01 4.61 0.47
N ALA A 75 -24.28 3.37 0.07
CA ALA A 75 -24.84 2.31 0.88
C ALA A 75 -23.85 1.15 0.95
N LEU A 76 -23.44 0.81 2.16
CA LEU A 76 -22.57 -0.33 2.47
C LEU A 76 -23.42 -1.41 3.15
N HIS A 77 -23.35 -2.62 2.62
CA HIS A 77 -23.93 -3.80 3.22
C HIS A 77 -22.82 -4.80 3.56
N LEU A 78 -22.70 -5.18 4.83
CA LEU A 78 -21.72 -6.16 5.31
C LEU A 78 -22.48 -7.35 5.91
N THR A 79 -22.27 -8.52 5.35
CA THR A 79 -22.92 -9.77 5.75
C THR A 79 -21.88 -10.84 6.11
N ASP A 80 -22.25 -11.83 6.91
CA ASP A 80 -21.45 -13.03 7.13
C ASP A 80 -21.68 -14.11 6.05
N ALA A 81 -21.01 -15.26 6.20
CA ALA A 81 -21.20 -16.42 5.34
C ALA A 81 -22.63 -16.99 5.33
N THR A 82 -23.45 -16.65 6.34
CA THR A 82 -24.87 -17.06 6.44
C THR A 82 -25.83 -16.01 5.89
N GLY A 83 -25.33 -14.88 5.41
CA GLY A 83 -26.12 -13.76 4.90
C GLY A 83 -26.70 -12.85 5.99
N GLN A 84 -26.29 -13.02 7.25
CA GLN A 84 -26.73 -12.13 8.33
C GLN A 84 -25.88 -10.86 8.34
N GLY A 85 -26.53 -9.71 8.57
CA GLY A 85 -25.85 -8.43 8.68
C GLY A 85 -24.93 -8.41 9.91
N VAL A 86 -23.64 -8.22 9.69
CA VAL A 86 -22.65 -8.16 10.77
C VAL A 86 -22.38 -6.72 11.16
N ALA A 87 -22.20 -6.45 12.46
CA ALA A 87 -21.75 -5.15 12.94
C ALA A 87 -20.34 -5.33 13.53
N PRO A 88 -19.28 -4.80 12.88
CA PRO A 88 -17.93 -4.87 13.44
C PRO A 88 -17.75 -3.88 14.60
N ARG A 89 -16.73 -4.10 15.42
CA ARG A 89 -16.33 -3.20 16.52
C ARG A 89 -15.92 -1.83 15.98
N THR A 90 -15.14 -1.83 14.91
CA THR A 90 -14.74 -0.62 14.20
C THR A 90 -15.05 -0.76 12.72
N LEU A 91 -15.45 0.33 12.08
CA LEU A 91 -15.74 0.38 10.65
C LEU A 91 -15.29 1.73 10.09
N GLN A 92 -14.43 1.68 9.09
CA GLN A 92 -13.93 2.85 8.39
C GLN A 92 -13.98 2.60 6.89
N LEU A 93 -14.42 3.61 6.15
CA LEU A 93 -14.46 3.60 4.69
C LEU A 93 -13.65 4.78 4.18
N MET A 94 -12.71 4.50 3.29
CA MET A 94 -11.90 5.51 2.62
C MET A 94 -12.08 5.41 1.12
N LEU A 95 -12.45 6.53 0.49
CA LEU A 95 -12.69 6.64 -0.94
C LEU A 95 -11.51 7.35 -1.57
N ARG A 96 -10.84 6.69 -2.52
CA ARG A 96 -9.60 7.18 -3.14
C ARG A 96 -9.70 7.16 -4.66
N ARG A 97 -9.07 8.13 -5.33
CA ARG A 97 -8.90 8.08 -6.79
C ARG A 97 -7.61 7.31 -7.13
N PRO A 98 -7.64 6.38 -8.10
CA PRO A 98 -6.45 5.59 -8.47
C PRO A 98 -5.24 6.44 -8.94
N THR A 99 -5.50 7.62 -9.53
CA THR A 99 -4.46 8.45 -10.18
C THR A 99 -4.25 9.82 -9.53
N HIS A 100 -5.02 10.17 -8.50
CA HIS A 100 -4.93 11.46 -7.82
C HIS A 100 -5.06 11.26 -6.30
N GLN A 101 -3.93 11.26 -5.59
CA GLN A 101 -3.84 11.13 -4.12
C GLN A 101 -4.51 12.29 -3.36
N ALA A 102 -4.77 13.42 -4.02
CA ALA A 102 -5.27 14.65 -3.39
C ALA A 102 -6.79 14.70 -3.20
N SER A 103 -7.51 13.60 -3.41
CA SER A 103 -8.99 13.57 -3.33
C SER A 103 -9.52 12.46 -2.43
N ASP A 104 -8.72 11.97 -1.50
CA ASP A 104 -9.15 10.96 -0.54
C ASP A 104 -10.26 11.53 0.35
N GLN A 105 -11.42 10.87 0.35
CA GLN A 105 -12.57 11.23 1.19
C GLN A 105 -12.86 10.12 2.19
N GLN A 106 -13.02 10.50 3.47
CA GLN A 106 -13.43 9.60 4.54
C GLN A 106 -14.86 9.95 4.98
N PRO A 107 -15.90 9.39 4.33
CA PRO A 107 -17.27 9.60 4.74
C PRO A 107 -17.53 9.11 6.16
N ARG A 108 -18.41 9.83 6.88
CA ARG A 108 -19.03 9.28 8.10
C ARG A 108 -20.10 8.28 7.69
N LEU A 109 -19.90 7.04 8.10
CA LEU A 109 -20.88 5.97 7.96
C LEU A 109 -21.91 6.08 9.08
N ASN A 110 -23.18 6.18 8.70
CA ASN A 110 -24.31 6.20 9.61
C ASN A 110 -24.97 4.81 9.58
N PRO A 111 -25.13 4.13 10.73
CA PRO A 111 -25.80 2.84 10.77
C PRO A 111 -27.30 3.00 10.48
N GLU A 112 -27.84 2.19 9.56
CA GLU A 112 -29.29 2.12 9.24
C GLU A 112 -29.93 0.79 9.67
N GLY A 113 -29.12 -0.17 10.10
CA GLY A 113 -29.60 -1.46 10.62
C GLY A 113 -28.46 -2.48 10.71
N PRO A 114 -28.77 -3.75 11.06
CA PRO A 114 -27.78 -4.81 11.11
C PRO A 114 -27.06 -4.94 9.76
N GLY A 115 -25.73 -4.80 9.76
CA GLY A 115 -24.92 -4.89 8.55
C GLY A 115 -25.11 -3.78 7.52
N ARG A 116 -25.88 -2.71 7.82
CA ARG A 116 -26.19 -1.66 6.84
C ARG A 116 -25.75 -0.28 7.32
N TRP A 117 -24.97 0.39 6.48
CA TRP A 117 -24.54 1.76 6.71
C TRP A 117 -24.76 2.63 5.48
N THR A 118 -25.05 3.90 5.71
CA THR A 118 -25.13 4.89 4.65
C THR A 118 -24.22 6.08 4.93
N ALA A 119 -23.74 6.70 3.86
CA ALA A 119 -23.02 7.95 3.93
C ALA A 119 -23.44 8.87 2.78
N ARG A 120 -23.45 10.17 3.03
CA ARG A 120 -23.52 11.16 1.96
C ARG A 120 -22.12 11.50 1.51
N VAL A 121 -21.86 11.38 0.22
CA VAL A 121 -20.57 11.64 -0.41
C VAL A 121 -20.78 12.48 -1.65
N ASP A 122 -19.90 13.47 -1.83
CA ASP A 122 -19.85 14.27 -3.05
C ASP A 122 -18.61 13.85 -3.83
N LEU A 123 -18.79 12.87 -4.71
CA LEU A 123 -17.74 12.32 -5.54
C LEU A 123 -17.94 12.79 -6.98
N ALA A 124 -16.92 13.40 -7.55
CA ALA A 124 -16.93 13.69 -8.98
C ALA A 124 -17.03 12.38 -9.80
N PRO A 125 -17.69 12.41 -10.98
CA PRO A 125 -17.81 11.25 -11.86
C PRO A 125 -16.47 10.58 -12.17
N GLY A 126 -16.49 9.27 -12.37
CA GLY A 126 -15.32 8.46 -12.72
C GLY A 126 -15.02 7.30 -11.78
N ASN A 127 -13.78 6.82 -11.83
CA ASN A 127 -13.33 5.62 -11.10
C ASN A 127 -12.75 5.97 -9.73
N TRP A 128 -13.23 5.25 -8.74
CA TRP A 128 -12.83 5.34 -7.34
C TRP A 128 -12.52 3.95 -6.79
N ASN A 129 -11.71 3.91 -5.74
CA ASN A 129 -11.48 2.74 -4.92
C ASN A 129 -12.02 3.01 -3.53
N ALA A 130 -12.83 2.09 -3.03
CA ALA A 130 -13.31 2.09 -1.67
C ALA A 130 -12.48 1.10 -0.85
N ASP A 131 -11.66 1.61 0.05
CA ASP A 131 -10.96 0.81 1.04
C ASP A 131 -11.78 0.74 2.32
N LEU A 132 -12.29 -0.45 2.59
CA LEU A 132 -13.01 -0.80 3.80
C LEU A 132 -12.03 -1.39 4.80
N ILE A 133 -11.98 -0.81 6.01
CA ILE A 133 -11.21 -1.31 7.14
C ILE A 133 -12.18 -1.52 8.29
N ALA A 134 -12.24 -2.74 8.79
CA ALA A 134 -13.08 -3.11 9.91
C ALA A 134 -12.31 -3.99 10.89
N GLU A 135 -12.79 -4.06 12.12
CA GLU A 135 -12.28 -4.97 13.14
C GLU A 135 -13.45 -5.75 13.73
N ALA A 136 -13.35 -7.07 13.69
CA ALA A 136 -14.33 -7.94 14.34
C ALA A 136 -14.24 -7.83 15.86
N HIS A 137 -15.30 -8.29 16.55
CA HIS A 137 -15.37 -8.21 18.01
C HIS A 137 -14.29 -9.04 18.71
N ASP A 138 -13.78 -10.07 18.03
CA ASP A 138 -12.67 -10.93 18.44
C ASP A 138 -11.28 -10.32 18.17
N GLY A 139 -11.23 -9.12 17.60
CA GLY A 139 -10.01 -8.41 17.23
C GLY A 139 -9.47 -8.75 15.84
N THR A 140 -10.15 -9.60 15.06
CA THR A 140 -9.70 -9.96 13.72
C THR A 140 -9.82 -8.76 12.78
N PRO A 141 -8.72 -8.32 12.12
CA PRO A 141 -8.78 -7.24 11.15
C PRO A 141 -9.42 -7.72 9.86
N TYR A 142 -10.32 -6.91 9.31
CA TYR A 142 -10.95 -7.11 8.01
C TYR A 142 -10.62 -5.95 7.09
N ARG A 143 -9.94 -6.21 5.98
CA ARG A 143 -9.58 -5.19 4.99
C ARG A 143 -10.04 -5.63 3.61
N LEU A 144 -10.82 -4.79 2.94
CA LEU A 144 -11.31 -5.08 1.59
C LEU A 144 -11.22 -3.82 0.72
N ARG A 145 -10.75 -3.98 -0.50
CA ARG A 145 -10.78 -2.92 -1.51
C ARG A 145 -11.83 -3.27 -2.58
N LEU A 146 -12.76 -2.36 -2.79
CA LEU A 146 -13.82 -2.48 -3.79
C LEU A 146 -13.67 -1.37 -4.85
N PRO A 147 -13.72 -1.69 -6.16
CA PRO A 147 -13.83 -0.67 -7.18
C PRO A 147 -15.22 -0.03 -7.10
N LEU A 148 -15.28 1.30 -7.21
CA LEU A 148 -16.50 2.09 -7.22
C LEU A 148 -16.54 2.97 -8.47
N HIS A 149 -17.62 2.89 -9.24
CA HIS A 149 -17.80 3.71 -10.42
C HIS A 149 -18.93 4.73 -10.21
N VAL A 150 -18.59 6.01 -10.29
CA VAL A 150 -19.54 7.12 -10.16
C VAL A 150 -20.01 7.51 -11.56
N ARG A 151 -21.29 7.28 -11.84
CA ARG A 151 -21.92 7.70 -13.10
C ARG A 151 -22.13 9.23 -13.11
N PRO A 152 -22.00 9.89 -14.27
CA PRO A 152 -22.30 11.30 -14.44
C PRO A 152 -23.78 11.62 -14.28
#